data_AF-A0A3N5GER1-F1
#
_entry.id   AF-A0A3N5GER1-F1
#
_cell.length_a   1.000
_cell.length_b   1.000
_cell.length_c   1.000
_cell.angle_alpha   90.00
_cell.angle_beta   90.00
_cell.angle_gamma   90.00
#
_symmetry.space_group_name_H-M   'P 1'
#
loop_
_entity.id
_entity.type
_entity.pdbx_description
1 polymer ?
#
loop_
_entity_poly.entity_id
_entity_poly.type
_entity_poly.pdbx_seq_one_letter_code
_entity_poly.pdbx_strand_id
1 'polypeptide(L)'
;MDKEFWRSIASNDYAIPEGHTAKELLDELIQNLGSPDPELRDELSLTILATWLERGLYTNNEMRALIPVMLIGLRAGIGECGTDTVFQRTFSALILAELIHVDNKQPYLTDTEVFDVMDKALAYLLAERDPRGYVPEKGWAHALAHTADLLMVLARSRYLGKSELRHILQVFAARLVDSGHAIYLDNEDERLVNTIMAALERNLLDLDSLKAWTESLAQPDSDGWKDAFLSEARNHARFNVKTFLRSLHYRLVKAETPPAIAAEFIRVLRESLKVLTPWA
;
A
#
# COMPACT_ATOMS: atom_id res chain seq x y z
N MET A 1 24.41 -12.19 11.11
CA MET A 1 25.38 -11.11 10.91
C MET A 1 25.06 -9.98 11.89
N ASP A 2 26.04 -9.16 12.25
CA ASP A 2 25.80 -7.99 13.10
C ASP A 2 25.43 -6.76 12.25
N LYS A 3 25.07 -5.66 12.93
CA LYS A 3 24.68 -4.42 12.24
C LYS A 3 25.84 -3.79 11.45
N GLU A 4 27.08 -3.91 11.94
CA GLU A 4 28.26 -3.37 11.24
C GLU A 4 28.49 -4.06 9.90
N PHE A 5 28.25 -5.37 9.82
CA PHE A 5 28.28 -6.10 8.57
C PHE A 5 27.29 -5.50 7.55
N TRP A 6 26.03 -5.27 7.94
CA TRP A 6 25.02 -4.69 7.05
C TRP A 6 25.33 -3.23 6.67
N ARG A 7 25.86 -2.43 7.62
CA ARG A 7 26.35 -1.06 7.34
C ARG A 7 27.47 -1.05 6.31
N SER A 8 28.36 -2.05 6.33
CA SER A 8 29.44 -2.15 5.35
C SER A 8 28.92 -2.33 3.92
N ILE A 9 27.84 -3.09 3.74
CA ILE A 9 27.16 -3.26 2.44
C ILE A 9 26.57 -1.93 1.97
N ALA A 10 25.79 -1.27 2.84
CA ALA A 10 25.19 0.03 2.51
C ALA A 10 26.24 1.10 2.17
N SER A 11 27.36 1.12 2.89
CA SER A 11 28.46 2.06 2.67
C SER A 11 29.28 1.78 1.41
N ASN A 12 29.22 0.55 0.90
CA ASN A 12 29.95 0.10 -0.29
C ASN A 12 29.04 -0.01 -1.52
N ASP A 13 28.13 0.97 -1.69
CA ASP A 13 27.15 1.02 -2.78
C ASP A 13 26.39 -0.31 -2.96
N TYR A 14 26.00 -0.92 -1.84
CA TYR A 14 25.24 -2.17 -1.82
C TYR A 14 25.91 -3.33 -2.56
N ALA A 15 27.24 -3.31 -2.72
CA ALA A 15 27.97 -4.42 -3.31
C ALA A 15 27.91 -5.66 -2.39
N ILE A 16 27.78 -6.84 -2.99
CA ILE A 16 27.84 -8.11 -2.24
C ILE A 16 29.25 -8.26 -1.66
N PRO A 17 29.40 -8.50 -0.33
CA PRO A 17 30.71 -8.72 0.28
C PRO A 17 31.44 -9.93 -0.32
N GLU A 18 32.78 -9.87 -0.31
CA GLU A 18 33.63 -10.95 -0.82
C GLU A 18 33.34 -12.27 -0.06
N GLY A 19 33.19 -13.36 -0.82
CA GLY A 19 32.90 -14.68 -0.28
C GLY A 19 31.45 -14.91 0.14
N HIS A 20 30.53 -14.00 -0.19
CA HIS A 20 29.09 -14.16 0.04
C HIS A 20 28.31 -14.04 -1.27
N THR A 21 27.07 -14.52 -1.25
CA THR A 21 26.08 -14.33 -2.31
C THR A 21 24.84 -13.64 -1.75
N ALA A 22 24.10 -12.93 -2.59
CA ALA A 22 22.82 -12.30 -2.20
C ALA A 22 21.81 -13.33 -1.67
N LYS A 23 21.86 -14.57 -2.19
CA LYS A 23 21.02 -15.69 -1.75
C LYS A 23 21.33 -16.13 -0.33
N GLU A 24 22.61 -16.29 0.02
CA GLU A 24 23.03 -16.71 1.37
C GLU A 24 22.63 -15.70 2.44
N LEU A 25 22.53 -14.43 2.06
CA LEU A 25 22.18 -13.32 2.96
C LEU A 25 20.67 -13.04 3.03
N LEU A 26 19.87 -13.66 2.17
CA LEU A 26 18.44 -13.35 2.00
C LEU A 26 17.62 -13.66 3.27
N ASP A 27 17.82 -14.82 3.87
CA ASP A 27 17.01 -15.26 5.02
C ASP A 27 17.17 -14.31 6.22
N GLU A 28 18.38 -13.80 6.43
CA GLU A 28 18.65 -12.87 7.52
C GLU A 28 18.10 -11.47 7.22
N LEU A 29 18.22 -10.99 5.96
CA LEU A 29 17.57 -9.74 5.54
C LEU A 29 16.05 -9.80 5.79
N ILE A 30 15.40 -10.92 5.43
CA ILE A 30 13.97 -11.14 5.67
C ILE A 30 13.64 -11.14 7.17
N GLN A 31 14.43 -11.83 7.98
CA GLN A 31 14.22 -11.88 9.43
C GLN A 31 14.33 -10.47 10.05
N ASN A 32 15.27 -9.66 9.58
CA ASN A 32 15.49 -8.31 10.07
C ASN A 32 14.34 -7.33 9.73
N LEU A 33 13.49 -7.65 8.74
CA LEU A 33 12.30 -6.85 8.41
C LEU A 33 11.29 -6.77 9.57
N GLY A 34 11.33 -7.72 10.51
CA GLY A 34 10.51 -7.70 11.73
C GLY A 34 11.15 -7.00 12.91
N SER A 35 12.38 -6.48 12.79
CA SER A 35 13.11 -5.88 13.91
C SER A 35 12.47 -4.58 14.40
N PRO A 36 12.41 -4.32 15.72
CA PRO A 36 11.99 -3.02 16.25
C PRO A 36 13.08 -1.95 16.06
N ASP A 37 14.30 -2.33 15.66
CA ASP A 37 15.41 -1.41 15.38
C ASP A 37 15.26 -0.83 13.95
N PRO A 38 14.91 0.46 13.81
CA PRO A 38 14.60 1.06 12.51
C PRO A 38 15.81 1.13 11.58
N GLU A 39 17.01 1.25 12.11
CA GLU A 39 18.21 1.27 11.28
C GLU A 39 18.45 -0.12 10.68
N LEU A 40 18.35 -1.17 11.49
CA LEU A 40 18.50 -2.54 10.99
C LEU A 40 17.41 -2.90 9.98
N ARG A 41 16.18 -2.50 10.24
CA ARG A 41 15.00 -2.82 9.43
C ARG A 41 14.90 -1.98 8.15
N ASP A 42 14.92 -0.67 8.27
CA ASP A 42 14.56 0.28 7.19
C ASP A 42 15.81 0.68 6.40
N GLU A 43 16.81 1.22 7.08
CA GLU A 43 18.00 1.81 6.46
C GLU A 43 18.94 0.74 5.89
N LEU A 44 18.97 -0.43 6.51
CA LEU A 44 19.82 -1.54 6.11
C LEU A 44 19.03 -2.63 5.38
N SER A 45 18.23 -3.43 6.08
CA SER A 45 17.72 -4.69 5.50
C SER A 45 16.74 -4.48 4.36
N LEU A 46 15.74 -3.60 4.53
CA LEU A 46 14.81 -3.22 3.46
C LEU A 46 15.56 -2.62 2.27
N THR A 47 16.44 -1.63 2.53
CA THR A 47 17.13 -0.90 1.46
C THR A 47 18.10 -1.79 0.67
N ILE A 48 18.86 -2.65 1.36
CA ILE A 48 19.74 -3.64 0.72
C ILE A 48 18.92 -4.61 -0.14
N LEU A 49 17.86 -5.20 0.42
CA LEU A 49 17.04 -6.18 -0.29
C LEU A 49 16.36 -5.57 -1.52
N ALA A 50 15.76 -4.38 -1.38
CA ALA A 50 15.14 -3.66 -2.49
C ALA A 50 16.17 -3.34 -3.59
N THR A 51 17.34 -2.82 -3.21
CA THR A 51 18.43 -2.51 -4.16
C THR A 51 18.89 -3.76 -4.92
N TRP A 52 19.02 -4.90 -4.24
CA TRP A 52 19.45 -6.15 -4.86
C TRP A 52 18.41 -6.75 -5.79
N LEU A 53 17.11 -6.63 -5.44
CA LEU A 53 16.00 -7.00 -6.33
C LEU A 53 16.03 -6.13 -7.60
N GLU A 54 16.14 -4.81 -7.47
CA GLU A 54 16.16 -3.90 -8.62
C GLU A 54 17.40 -4.10 -9.52
N ARG A 55 18.56 -4.42 -8.94
CA ARG A 55 19.80 -4.71 -9.68
C ARG A 55 19.82 -6.10 -10.32
N GLY A 56 18.77 -6.93 -10.13
CA GLY A 56 18.68 -8.26 -10.71
C GLY A 56 19.70 -9.25 -10.12
N LEU A 57 20.07 -9.08 -8.84
CA LEU A 57 21.00 -9.98 -8.14
C LEU A 57 20.33 -11.31 -7.72
N TYR A 58 19.02 -11.41 -7.87
CA TYR A 58 18.23 -12.62 -7.68
C TYR A 58 17.69 -13.12 -9.02
N THR A 59 17.69 -14.43 -9.20
CA THR A 59 17.03 -15.05 -10.36
C THR A 59 15.51 -14.96 -10.24
N ASN A 60 14.80 -15.07 -11.37
CA ASN A 60 13.33 -15.14 -11.39
C ASN A 60 12.76 -16.25 -10.48
N ASN A 61 13.48 -17.38 -10.35
CA ASN A 61 13.05 -18.46 -9.48
C ASN A 61 13.23 -18.14 -7.99
N GLU A 62 14.28 -17.40 -7.63
CA GLU A 62 14.50 -16.95 -6.26
C GLU A 62 13.49 -15.87 -5.86
N MET A 63 13.24 -14.90 -6.75
CA MET A 63 12.19 -13.88 -6.53
C MET A 63 10.80 -14.52 -6.40
N ARG A 64 10.47 -15.49 -7.27
CA ARG A 64 9.21 -16.24 -7.17
C ARG A 64 9.11 -17.02 -5.86
N ALA A 65 10.20 -17.63 -5.39
CA ALA A 65 10.22 -18.36 -4.12
C ALA A 65 10.05 -17.44 -2.90
N LEU A 66 10.36 -16.15 -3.01
CA LEU A 66 10.21 -15.15 -1.95
C LEU A 66 8.74 -14.75 -1.72
N ILE A 67 7.91 -14.75 -2.76
CA ILE A 67 6.49 -14.37 -2.68
C ILE A 67 5.74 -15.12 -1.57
N PRO A 68 5.70 -16.48 -1.53
CA PRO A 68 4.96 -17.19 -0.49
C PRO A 68 5.46 -16.87 0.93
N VAL A 69 6.76 -16.60 1.10
CA VAL A 69 7.34 -16.19 2.40
C VAL A 69 6.76 -14.84 2.83
N MET A 70 6.72 -13.87 1.92
CA MET A 70 6.19 -12.53 2.22
C MET A 70 4.66 -12.56 2.43
N LEU A 71 3.93 -13.41 1.69
CA LEU A 71 2.50 -13.62 1.90
C LEU A 71 2.18 -14.26 3.27
N ILE A 72 3.08 -15.11 3.79
CA ILE A 72 2.99 -15.57 5.19
C ILE A 72 3.27 -14.40 6.14
N GLY A 73 4.28 -13.59 5.83
CA GLY A 73 4.66 -12.40 6.59
C GLY A 73 3.51 -11.40 6.79
N LEU A 74 2.65 -11.18 5.78
CA LEU A 74 1.44 -10.34 5.89
C LEU A 74 0.50 -10.74 7.05
N ARG A 75 0.58 -11.99 7.53
CA ARG A 75 -0.27 -12.51 8.60
C ARG A 75 0.37 -12.44 10.00
N ALA A 76 1.62 -11.95 10.10
CA ALA A 76 2.34 -11.89 11.37
C ALA A 76 1.62 -10.97 12.38
N GLY A 77 1.05 -11.56 13.44
CA GLY A 77 0.29 -10.83 14.45
C GLY A 77 -0.92 -10.07 13.91
N ILE A 78 -1.53 -10.55 12.81
CA ILE A 78 -2.67 -9.85 12.19
C ILE A 78 -3.82 -9.66 13.18
N GLY A 79 -4.34 -8.43 13.26
CA GLY A 79 -5.37 -8.03 14.21
C GLY A 79 -4.85 -7.52 15.55
N GLU A 80 -3.56 -7.70 15.86
CA GLU A 80 -2.91 -7.04 16.99
C GLU A 80 -2.70 -5.55 16.72
N CYS A 81 -2.73 -4.76 17.78
CA CYS A 81 -2.44 -3.32 17.76
C CYS A 81 -1.48 -2.99 18.90
N GLY A 82 -0.47 -2.16 18.63
CA GLY A 82 0.48 -1.70 19.64
C GLY A 82 1.69 -2.61 19.87
N THR A 83 1.73 -3.79 19.25
CA THR A 83 2.85 -4.75 19.35
C THR A 83 3.87 -4.55 18.22
N ASP A 84 5.09 -5.08 18.39
CA ASP A 84 6.14 -4.96 17.37
C ASP A 84 5.93 -5.91 16.18
N THR A 85 4.94 -6.82 16.26
CA THR A 85 4.58 -7.73 15.16
C THR A 85 4.13 -7.00 13.90
N VAL A 86 3.75 -5.71 14.02
CA VAL A 86 3.40 -4.84 12.88
C VAL A 86 4.55 -4.70 11.89
N PHE A 87 5.80 -4.65 12.35
CA PHE A 87 6.93 -4.43 11.46
C PHE A 87 7.07 -5.58 10.45
N GLN A 88 6.94 -6.84 10.88
CA GLN A 88 7.05 -7.98 9.97
C GLN A 88 6.01 -7.92 8.84
N ARG A 89 4.73 -7.72 9.17
CA ARG A 89 3.65 -7.75 8.16
C ARG A 89 3.69 -6.55 7.23
N THR A 90 4.02 -5.36 7.74
CA THR A 90 4.06 -4.14 6.94
C THR A 90 5.27 -4.09 6.01
N PHE A 91 6.43 -4.61 6.43
CA PHE A 91 7.61 -4.69 5.58
C PHE A 91 7.52 -5.85 4.58
N SER A 92 6.77 -6.91 4.91
CA SER A 92 6.43 -7.95 3.92
C SER A 92 5.59 -7.36 2.77
N ALA A 93 4.70 -6.39 3.05
CA ALA A 93 3.95 -5.69 2.01
C ALA A 93 4.87 -4.86 1.09
N LEU A 94 5.90 -4.20 1.64
CA LEU A 94 6.89 -3.48 0.84
C LEU A 94 7.71 -4.41 -0.06
N ILE A 95 8.20 -5.54 0.44
CA ILE A 95 8.94 -6.49 -0.40
C ILE A 95 8.04 -7.10 -1.48
N LEU A 96 6.77 -7.39 -1.20
CA LEU A 96 5.82 -7.77 -2.23
C LEU A 96 5.65 -6.66 -3.27
N ALA A 97 5.63 -5.39 -2.85
CA ALA A 97 5.54 -4.27 -3.77
C ALA A 97 6.76 -4.22 -4.70
N GLU A 98 7.97 -4.42 -4.17
CA GLU A 98 9.20 -4.49 -4.98
C GLU A 98 9.17 -5.67 -5.96
N LEU A 99 8.73 -6.86 -5.52
CA LEU A 99 8.63 -8.04 -6.38
C LEU A 99 7.65 -7.85 -7.55
N ILE A 100 6.49 -7.23 -7.29
CA ILE A 100 5.50 -6.90 -8.33
C ILE A 100 6.00 -5.77 -9.23
N HIS A 101 6.72 -4.79 -8.69
CA HIS A 101 7.34 -3.72 -9.47
C HIS A 101 8.39 -4.26 -10.43
N VAL A 102 9.23 -5.18 -9.99
CA VAL A 102 10.17 -5.90 -10.86
C VAL A 102 9.42 -6.67 -11.94
N ASP A 103 8.33 -7.39 -11.61
CA ASP A 103 7.53 -8.11 -12.61
C ASP A 103 6.89 -7.17 -13.65
N ASN A 104 6.43 -5.99 -13.22
CA ASN A 104 5.86 -4.99 -14.11
C ASN A 104 6.89 -4.45 -15.12
N LYS A 105 8.18 -4.37 -14.73
CA LYS A 105 9.28 -3.99 -15.62
C LYS A 105 9.75 -5.16 -16.49
N GLN A 106 9.89 -6.34 -15.88
CA GLN A 106 10.43 -7.56 -16.49
C GLN A 106 9.57 -8.75 -16.09
N PRO A 107 8.64 -9.19 -16.96
CA PRO A 107 7.72 -10.27 -16.67
C PRO A 107 8.41 -11.56 -16.20
N TYR A 108 8.06 -12.03 -15.01
CA TYR A 108 8.45 -13.35 -14.52
C TYR A 108 7.31 -14.09 -13.81
N LEU A 109 6.26 -13.40 -13.37
CA LEU A 109 5.09 -14.02 -12.73
C LEU A 109 3.99 -14.37 -13.73
N THR A 110 3.22 -15.38 -13.37
CA THR A 110 1.95 -15.75 -14.01
C THR A 110 0.80 -14.88 -13.51
N ASP A 111 -0.32 -14.90 -14.22
CA ASP A 111 -1.57 -14.25 -13.79
C ASP A 111 -2.05 -14.78 -12.43
N THR A 112 -2.01 -16.09 -12.24
CA THR A 112 -2.46 -16.77 -11.02
C THR A 112 -1.66 -16.34 -9.80
N GLU A 113 -0.34 -16.18 -9.95
CA GLU A 113 0.53 -15.69 -8.87
C GLU A 113 0.23 -14.23 -8.51
N VAL A 114 0.03 -13.37 -9.53
CA VAL A 114 -0.32 -11.96 -9.29
C VAL A 114 -1.70 -11.82 -8.65
N PHE A 115 -2.66 -12.64 -9.06
CA PHE A 115 -4.00 -12.66 -8.45
C PHE A 115 -3.97 -13.14 -7.00
N ASP A 116 -3.17 -14.16 -6.65
CA ASP A 116 -3.02 -14.57 -5.25
C ASP A 116 -2.39 -13.46 -4.40
N VAL A 117 -1.38 -12.75 -4.92
CA VAL A 117 -0.80 -11.58 -4.23
C VAL A 117 -1.85 -10.49 -4.02
N MET A 118 -2.66 -10.18 -5.04
CA MET A 118 -3.75 -9.21 -4.92
C MET A 118 -4.76 -9.63 -3.84
N ASP A 119 -5.27 -10.87 -3.89
CA ASP A 119 -6.29 -11.34 -2.95
C ASP A 119 -5.78 -11.32 -1.51
N LYS A 120 -4.53 -11.71 -1.28
CA LYS A 120 -3.92 -11.68 0.05
C LYS A 120 -3.62 -10.25 0.53
N ALA A 121 -3.25 -9.33 -0.36
CA ALA A 121 -3.07 -7.93 -0.03
C ALA A 121 -4.41 -7.27 0.37
N LEU A 122 -5.49 -7.55 -0.37
CA LEU A 122 -6.83 -7.05 -0.06
C LEU A 122 -7.36 -7.65 1.25
N ALA A 123 -7.15 -8.95 1.48
CA ALA A 123 -7.50 -9.59 2.74
C ALA A 123 -6.71 -8.98 3.91
N TYR A 124 -5.42 -8.71 3.73
CA TYR A 124 -4.57 -8.06 4.72
C TYR A 124 -5.10 -6.66 5.07
N LEU A 125 -5.42 -5.83 4.07
CA LEU A 125 -5.95 -4.49 4.26
C LEU A 125 -7.21 -4.45 5.15
N LEU A 126 -8.13 -5.41 4.96
CA LEU A 126 -9.37 -5.51 5.73
C LEU A 126 -9.15 -6.08 7.14
N ALA A 127 -8.15 -6.94 7.30
CA ALA A 127 -7.85 -7.58 8.58
C ALA A 127 -7.01 -6.68 9.51
N GLU A 128 -6.26 -5.72 8.97
CA GLU A 128 -5.37 -4.85 9.73
C GLU A 128 -6.11 -3.94 10.72
N ARG A 129 -5.59 -3.89 11.96
CA ARG A 129 -6.15 -3.12 13.07
C ARG A 129 -5.16 -2.16 13.71
N ASP A 130 -3.89 -2.18 13.33
CA ASP A 130 -2.88 -1.25 13.80
C ASP A 130 -2.79 -0.02 12.88
N PRO A 131 -3.22 1.17 13.34
CA PRO A 131 -3.21 2.37 12.53
C PRO A 131 -1.92 3.18 12.69
N ARG A 132 -0.92 2.68 13.43
CA ARG A 132 0.23 3.50 13.80
C ARG A 132 1.05 3.91 12.58
N GLY A 133 1.32 5.21 12.53
CA GLY A 133 2.27 5.85 11.66
C GLY A 133 3.72 5.63 12.11
N TYR A 134 4.34 6.71 12.59
CA TYR A 134 5.63 6.69 13.27
C TYR A 134 5.51 6.19 14.71
N VAL A 135 6.34 5.23 15.09
CA VAL A 135 6.50 4.75 16.46
C VAL A 135 7.80 5.30 17.03
N PRO A 136 7.77 6.10 18.12
CA PRO A 136 8.99 6.65 18.73
C PRO A 136 10.04 5.57 18.98
N GLU A 137 11.29 5.87 18.63
CA GLU A 137 12.47 5.00 18.75
C GLU A 137 12.46 3.75 17.87
N LYS A 138 11.31 3.35 17.30
CA LYS A 138 11.16 2.13 16.49
C LYS A 138 10.94 2.39 15.00
N GLY A 139 10.67 3.64 14.61
CA GLY A 139 10.47 4.04 13.21
C GLY A 139 9.05 3.78 12.71
N TRP A 140 8.90 3.61 11.40
CA TRP A 140 7.59 3.60 10.73
C TRP A 140 6.94 2.21 10.74
N ALA A 141 5.70 2.12 11.25
CA ALA A 141 4.88 0.92 11.13
C ALA A 141 4.07 0.93 9.83
N HIS A 142 3.28 1.99 9.57
CA HIS A 142 2.79 2.34 8.24
C HIS A 142 1.97 1.27 7.52
N ALA A 143 1.14 0.52 8.24
CA ALA A 143 0.43 -0.62 7.66
C ALA A 143 -0.46 -0.29 6.45
N LEU A 144 -1.31 0.73 6.57
CA LEU A 144 -2.13 1.20 5.45
C LEU A 144 -1.26 1.75 4.32
N ALA A 145 -0.22 2.49 4.68
CA ALA A 145 0.69 3.17 3.78
C ALA A 145 1.45 2.17 2.88
N HIS A 146 2.07 1.14 3.47
CA HIS A 146 2.79 0.09 2.76
C HIS A 146 1.86 -0.81 1.93
N THR A 147 0.65 -1.07 2.43
CA THR A 147 -0.37 -1.79 1.66
C THR A 147 -0.81 -1.01 0.44
N ALA A 148 -0.89 0.32 0.53
CA ALA A 148 -1.21 1.18 -0.59
C ALA A 148 -0.14 1.12 -1.70
N ASP A 149 1.16 1.02 -1.36
CA ASP A 149 2.21 0.88 -2.38
C ASP A 149 2.12 -0.46 -3.11
N LEU A 150 1.89 -1.55 -2.37
CA LEU A 150 1.68 -2.87 -2.97
C LEU A 150 0.50 -2.84 -3.94
N LEU A 151 -0.62 -2.25 -3.52
CA LEU A 151 -1.79 -2.14 -4.39
C LEU A 151 -1.58 -1.16 -5.55
N MET A 152 -0.76 -0.13 -5.40
CA MET A 152 -0.37 0.76 -6.50
C MET A 152 0.39 0.00 -7.58
N VAL A 153 1.38 -0.81 -7.22
CA VAL A 153 2.13 -1.59 -8.23
C VAL A 153 1.28 -2.71 -8.81
N LEU A 154 0.39 -3.33 -8.04
CA LEU A 154 -0.58 -4.31 -8.55
C LEU A 154 -1.53 -3.66 -9.56
N ALA A 155 -2.06 -2.47 -9.30
CA ALA A 155 -2.94 -1.74 -10.21
C ALA A 155 -2.27 -1.45 -11.58
N ARG A 156 -0.94 -1.43 -11.64
CA ARG A 156 -0.18 -1.30 -12.90
C ARG A 156 0.01 -2.62 -13.65
N SER A 157 -0.25 -3.76 -13.02
CA SER A 157 0.01 -5.08 -13.59
C SER A 157 -0.79 -5.36 -14.84
N ARG A 158 -0.11 -5.90 -15.85
CA ARG A 158 -0.68 -6.37 -17.12
C ARG A 158 -1.83 -7.37 -16.94
N TYR A 159 -1.88 -8.10 -15.81
CA TYR A 159 -2.91 -9.10 -15.54
C TYR A 159 -4.17 -8.53 -14.89
N LEU A 160 -4.08 -7.39 -14.20
CA LEU A 160 -5.25 -6.77 -13.58
C LEU A 160 -6.06 -6.01 -14.63
N GLY A 161 -7.27 -6.51 -14.87
CA GLY A 161 -8.26 -5.92 -15.75
C GLY A 161 -9.25 -5.03 -15.00
N LYS A 162 -10.34 -4.68 -15.70
CA LYS A 162 -11.37 -3.78 -15.15
C LYS A 162 -12.01 -4.31 -13.86
N SER A 163 -12.28 -5.62 -13.78
CA SER A 163 -12.89 -6.25 -12.60
C SER A 163 -11.97 -6.13 -11.38
N GLU A 164 -10.68 -6.42 -11.56
CA GLU A 164 -9.71 -6.42 -10.46
C GLU A 164 -9.44 -4.99 -9.96
N LEU A 165 -9.30 -4.02 -10.88
CA LEU A 165 -9.15 -2.62 -10.49
C LEU A 165 -10.39 -2.11 -9.73
N ARG A 166 -11.60 -2.47 -10.17
CA ARG A 166 -12.83 -2.13 -9.44
C ARG A 166 -12.85 -2.77 -8.04
N HIS A 167 -12.35 -4.00 -7.91
CA HIS A 167 -12.28 -4.69 -6.62
C HIS A 167 -11.32 -3.97 -5.66
N ILE A 168 -10.13 -3.56 -6.11
CA ILE A 168 -9.20 -2.72 -5.33
C ILE A 168 -9.90 -1.45 -4.82
N LEU A 169 -10.58 -0.72 -5.73
CA LEU A 169 -11.32 0.50 -5.40
C LEU A 169 -12.39 0.24 -4.33
N GLN A 170 -13.17 -0.83 -4.47
CA GLN A 170 -14.22 -1.20 -3.52
C GLN A 170 -13.68 -1.52 -2.13
N VAL A 171 -12.58 -2.27 -2.04
CA VAL A 171 -11.96 -2.62 -0.74
C VAL A 171 -11.37 -1.38 -0.07
N PHE A 172 -10.77 -0.45 -0.83
CA PHE A 172 -10.35 0.86 -0.31
C PHE A 172 -11.51 1.66 0.26
N ALA A 173 -12.64 1.69 -0.46
CA ALA A 173 -13.81 2.40 0.02
C ALA A 173 -14.31 1.79 1.33
N ALA A 174 -14.42 0.46 1.41
CA ALA A 174 -14.81 -0.25 2.62
C ALA A 174 -13.86 0.06 3.79
N ARG A 175 -12.53 0.07 3.55
CA ARG A 175 -11.54 0.37 4.59
C ARG A 175 -11.61 1.81 5.10
N LEU A 176 -11.82 2.78 4.22
CA LEU A 176 -11.93 4.20 4.60
C LEU A 176 -13.24 4.48 5.35
N VAL A 177 -14.34 3.83 4.94
CA VAL A 177 -15.65 3.96 5.59
C VAL A 177 -15.69 3.24 6.95
N ASP A 178 -14.98 2.11 7.07
CA ASP A 178 -14.79 1.36 8.32
C ASP A 178 -13.31 1.39 8.78
N SER A 179 -12.86 2.58 9.17
CA SER A 179 -11.51 2.78 9.71
C SER A 179 -11.41 2.54 11.22
N GLY A 180 -12.50 2.12 11.88
CA GLY A 180 -12.56 2.04 13.34
C GLY A 180 -12.24 3.40 13.98
N HIS A 181 -11.35 3.41 14.98
CA HIS A 181 -10.90 4.64 15.65
C HIS A 181 -9.68 5.29 14.97
N ALA A 182 -9.18 4.74 13.87
CA ALA A 182 -8.00 5.24 13.19
C ALA A 182 -8.25 6.61 12.53
N ILE A 183 -7.31 7.52 12.71
CA ILE A 183 -7.17 8.72 11.89
C ILE A 183 -5.86 8.58 11.12
N TYR A 184 -5.90 8.79 9.81
CA TYR A 184 -4.73 8.72 8.95
C TYR A 184 -4.07 10.10 8.90
N LEU A 185 -2.87 10.19 9.50
CA LEU A 185 -2.17 11.45 9.76
C LEU A 185 -0.80 11.54 9.06
N ASP A 186 -0.28 10.42 8.58
CA ASP A 186 1.10 10.25 8.14
C ASP A 186 1.17 10.04 6.62
N ASN A 187 0.35 10.80 5.89
CA ASN A 187 0.20 10.80 4.42
C ASN A 187 -0.33 9.49 3.82
N GLU A 188 -1.05 8.66 4.59
CA GLU A 188 -1.66 7.45 4.05
C GLU A 188 -2.72 7.78 2.99
N ASP A 189 -3.38 8.93 3.10
CA ASP A 189 -4.31 9.42 2.09
C ASP A 189 -3.61 9.67 0.75
N GLU A 190 -2.44 10.31 0.73
CA GLU A 190 -1.66 10.54 -0.50
C GLU A 190 -1.13 9.23 -1.10
N ARG A 191 -0.72 8.27 -0.26
CA ARG A 191 -0.28 6.95 -0.75
C ARG A 191 -1.43 6.14 -1.33
N LEU A 192 -2.62 6.17 -0.73
CA LEU A 192 -3.82 5.58 -1.30
C LEU A 192 -4.19 6.24 -2.63
N VAL A 193 -4.01 7.56 -2.75
CA VAL A 193 -4.24 8.30 -4.01
C VAL A 193 -3.32 7.78 -5.12
N ASN A 194 -2.07 7.42 -4.82
CA ASN A 194 -1.17 6.85 -5.83
C ASN A 194 -1.72 5.55 -6.44
N THR A 195 -2.35 4.70 -5.64
CA THR A 195 -3.03 3.49 -6.15
C THR A 195 -4.18 3.84 -7.10
N ILE A 196 -5.01 4.83 -6.75
CA ILE A 196 -6.12 5.26 -7.63
C ILE A 196 -5.58 5.85 -8.92
N MET A 197 -4.56 6.70 -8.84
CA MET A 197 -3.92 7.27 -10.03
C MET A 197 -3.36 6.17 -10.94
N ALA A 198 -2.67 5.18 -10.37
CA ALA A 198 -2.19 4.03 -11.13
C ALA A 198 -3.32 3.25 -11.81
N ALA A 199 -4.47 3.06 -11.14
CA ALA A 199 -5.64 2.41 -11.73
C ALA A 199 -6.29 3.24 -12.85
N LEU A 200 -6.37 4.57 -12.69
CA LEU A 200 -6.92 5.48 -13.70
C LEU A 200 -6.04 5.55 -14.95
N GLU A 201 -4.71 5.55 -14.77
CA GLU A 201 -3.72 5.55 -15.86
C GLU A 201 -3.83 4.33 -16.78
N ARG A 202 -4.44 3.23 -16.30
CA ARG A 202 -4.73 2.04 -17.11
C ARG A 202 -5.83 2.25 -18.15
N ASN A 203 -6.64 3.31 -18.02
CA ASN A 203 -7.78 3.60 -18.92
C ASN A 203 -8.78 2.43 -19.05
N LEU A 204 -8.92 1.62 -18.00
CA LEU A 204 -9.85 0.47 -17.96
C LEU A 204 -11.14 0.76 -17.17
N LEU A 205 -11.14 1.83 -16.37
CA LEU A 205 -12.27 2.23 -15.54
C LEU A 205 -13.17 3.23 -16.29
N ASP A 206 -14.48 3.02 -16.22
CA ASP A 206 -15.47 3.95 -16.78
C ASP A 206 -16.05 4.90 -15.72
N LEU A 207 -16.69 5.96 -16.20
CA LEU A 207 -17.19 7.04 -15.34
C LEU A 207 -18.29 6.56 -14.41
N ASP A 208 -19.16 5.65 -14.86
CA ASP A 208 -20.26 5.13 -14.05
C ASP A 208 -19.74 4.33 -12.85
N SER A 209 -18.72 3.51 -13.08
CA SER A 209 -18.03 2.74 -12.03
C SER A 209 -17.35 3.67 -11.02
N LEU A 210 -16.67 4.72 -11.50
CA LEU A 210 -16.02 5.72 -10.65
C LEU A 210 -17.04 6.56 -9.87
N LYS A 211 -18.17 6.89 -10.48
CA LYS A 211 -19.29 7.60 -9.84
C LYS A 211 -19.88 6.76 -8.72
N ALA A 212 -20.25 5.51 -8.99
CA ALA A 212 -20.76 4.59 -7.98
C ALA A 212 -19.76 4.38 -6.84
N TRP A 213 -18.46 4.25 -7.15
CA TRP A 213 -17.41 4.16 -6.15
C TRP A 213 -17.33 5.42 -5.27
N THR A 214 -17.32 6.60 -5.87
CA THR A 214 -17.27 7.86 -5.10
C THR A 214 -18.54 8.08 -4.27
N GLU A 215 -19.70 7.68 -4.80
CA GLU A 215 -20.97 7.70 -4.07
C GLU A 215 -20.92 6.78 -2.84
N SER A 216 -20.32 5.59 -2.94
CA SER A 216 -20.16 4.67 -1.80
C SER A 216 -19.30 5.25 -0.67
N LEU A 217 -18.40 6.19 -0.99
CA LEU A 217 -17.61 6.94 -0.01
C LEU A 217 -18.40 8.12 0.58
N ALA A 218 -19.10 8.88 -0.26
CA ALA A 218 -19.83 10.07 0.17
C ALA A 218 -21.16 9.77 0.87
N GLN A 219 -21.75 8.60 0.63
CA GLN A 219 -23.02 8.13 1.16
C GLN A 219 -22.94 6.62 1.46
N PRO A 220 -22.19 6.22 2.51
CA PRO A 220 -21.94 4.80 2.79
C PRO A 220 -23.17 4.02 3.28
N ASP A 221 -24.19 4.72 3.80
CA ASP A 221 -25.44 4.15 4.28
C ASP A 221 -26.61 5.13 4.04
N SER A 222 -27.83 4.76 4.49
CA SER A 222 -29.04 5.58 4.30
C SER A 222 -28.97 6.96 4.94
N ASP A 223 -28.19 7.11 6.01
CA ASP A 223 -28.03 8.37 6.76
C ASP A 223 -26.82 9.18 6.30
N GLY A 224 -25.96 8.57 5.48
CA GLY A 224 -24.78 9.18 4.90
C GLY A 224 -23.74 9.50 5.95
N TRP A 225 -23.44 10.79 6.13
CA TRP A 225 -22.52 11.25 7.19
C TRP A 225 -23.17 12.24 8.16
N LYS A 226 -24.50 12.40 8.12
CA LYS A 226 -25.24 13.42 8.88
C LYS A 226 -24.91 13.37 10.37
N ASP A 227 -24.99 12.18 10.95
CA ASP A 227 -24.81 11.95 12.39
C ASP A 227 -23.42 11.41 12.75
N ALA A 228 -22.45 11.50 11.82
CA ALA A 228 -21.10 11.02 12.05
C ALA A 228 -20.45 11.66 13.28
N PHE A 229 -20.77 12.92 13.58
CA PHE A 229 -20.24 13.65 14.74
C PHE A 229 -20.71 13.11 16.10
N LEU A 230 -21.74 12.27 16.14
CA LEU A 230 -22.23 11.64 17.36
C LEU A 230 -21.44 10.39 17.76
N SER A 231 -20.55 9.89 16.89
CA SER A 231 -19.70 8.73 17.14
C SER A 231 -18.26 9.04 16.75
N GLU A 232 -17.32 8.88 17.67
CA GLU A 232 -15.90 9.15 17.42
C GLU A 232 -15.35 8.37 16.22
N ALA A 233 -15.55 7.05 16.20
CA ALA A 233 -15.13 6.19 15.09
C ALA A 233 -15.74 6.64 13.74
N ARG A 234 -17.04 6.95 13.71
CA ARG A 234 -17.72 7.40 12.49
C ARG A 234 -17.23 8.78 12.04
N ASN A 235 -16.91 9.67 12.98
CA ASN A 235 -16.34 10.98 12.69
C ASN A 235 -14.90 10.85 12.13
N HIS A 236 -14.09 9.92 12.66
CA HIS A 236 -12.75 9.62 12.15
C HIS A 236 -12.81 9.05 10.73
N ALA A 237 -13.70 8.08 10.47
CA ALA A 237 -13.93 7.55 9.14
C ALA A 237 -14.36 8.65 8.15
N ARG A 238 -15.32 9.51 8.53
CA ARG A 238 -15.73 10.67 7.72
C ARG A 238 -14.54 11.60 7.44
N PHE A 239 -13.68 11.85 8.42
CA PHE A 239 -12.48 12.67 8.25
C PHE A 239 -11.55 12.02 7.22
N ASN A 240 -11.22 10.74 7.38
CA ASN A 240 -10.34 9.99 6.47
C ASN A 240 -10.87 10.01 5.04
N VAL A 241 -12.16 9.70 4.83
CA VAL A 241 -12.81 9.74 3.51
C VAL A 241 -12.72 11.13 2.89
N LYS A 242 -13.06 12.18 3.66
CA LYS A 242 -13.02 13.56 3.17
C LYS A 242 -11.61 13.99 2.80
N THR A 243 -10.62 13.68 3.63
CA THR A 243 -9.21 14.02 3.39
C THR A 243 -8.71 13.29 2.14
N PHE A 244 -8.93 11.98 2.05
CA PHE A 244 -8.59 11.19 0.87
C PHE A 244 -9.21 11.73 -0.43
N LEU A 245 -10.52 12.03 -0.45
CA LEU A 245 -11.18 12.56 -1.66
C LEU A 245 -10.65 13.95 -2.03
N ARG A 246 -10.25 14.78 -1.06
CA ARG A 246 -9.59 16.07 -1.32
C ARG A 246 -8.21 15.87 -1.93
N SER A 247 -7.41 14.96 -1.40
CA SER A 247 -6.08 14.63 -1.92
C SER A 247 -6.17 14.06 -3.34
N LEU A 248 -7.14 13.17 -3.61
CA LEU A 248 -7.39 12.65 -4.96
C LEU A 248 -7.81 13.77 -5.93
N HIS A 249 -8.74 14.63 -5.49
CA HIS A 249 -9.18 15.78 -6.28
C HIS A 249 -8.01 16.71 -6.62
N TYR A 250 -7.19 17.05 -5.63
CA TYR A 250 -6.01 17.88 -5.81
C TYR A 250 -5.01 17.24 -6.78
N ARG A 251 -4.71 15.95 -6.60
CA ARG A 251 -3.78 15.20 -7.45
C ARG A 251 -4.22 15.17 -8.91
N LEU A 252 -5.51 14.98 -9.17
CA LEU A 252 -6.07 15.00 -10.53
C LEU A 252 -6.02 16.39 -11.17
N VAL A 253 -6.30 17.45 -10.39
CA VAL A 253 -6.24 18.84 -10.87
C VAL A 253 -4.80 19.27 -11.19
N LYS A 254 -3.82 18.75 -10.45
CA LYS A 254 -2.39 19.12 -10.59
C LYS A 254 -1.58 18.21 -11.49
N ALA A 255 -2.13 17.09 -11.95
CA ALA A 255 -1.40 16.18 -12.81
C ALA A 255 -0.98 16.87 -14.13
N GLU A 256 0.32 16.85 -14.44
CA GLU A 256 0.86 17.37 -15.70
C GLU A 256 0.34 16.55 -16.90
N THR A 257 0.26 15.23 -16.71
CA THR A 257 -0.32 14.27 -17.64
C THR A 257 -1.51 13.57 -16.98
N PRO A 258 -2.70 14.19 -16.95
CA PRO A 258 -3.85 13.62 -16.28
C PRO A 258 -4.38 12.38 -17.03
N PRO A 259 -4.94 11.38 -16.32
CA PRO A 259 -5.66 10.26 -16.96
C PRO A 259 -6.78 10.75 -17.86
N ALA A 260 -7.14 9.98 -18.91
CA ALA A 260 -8.11 10.42 -19.91
C ALA A 260 -9.48 10.83 -19.32
N ILE A 261 -9.90 10.16 -18.25
CA ILE A 261 -11.18 10.39 -17.56
C ILE A 261 -11.13 11.49 -16.49
N ALA A 262 -9.99 12.15 -16.30
CA ALA A 262 -9.78 13.05 -15.17
C ALA A 262 -10.76 14.24 -15.16
N ALA A 263 -11.06 14.83 -16.32
CA ALA A 263 -11.92 16.01 -16.39
C ALA A 263 -13.35 15.73 -15.90
N GLU A 264 -13.94 14.62 -16.34
CA GLU A 264 -15.26 14.16 -15.89
C GLU A 264 -15.19 13.70 -14.43
N PHE A 265 -14.15 12.98 -14.06
CA PHE A 265 -14.03 12.44 -12.72
C PHE A 265 -13.82 13.53 -11.66
N ILE A 266 -13.08 14.60 -11.98
CA ILE A 266 -12.98 15.79 -11.12
C ILE A 266 -14.35 16.39 -10.82
N ARG A 267 -15.29 16.40 -11.79
CA ARG A 267 -16.65 16.90 -11.56
C ARG A 267 -17.41 15.99 -10.60
N VAL A 268 -17.31 14.68 -10.76
CA VAL A 268 -17.88 13.68 -9.83
C VAL A 268 -17.35 13.90 -8.40
N LEU A 269 -16.03 14.01 -8.24
CA LEU A 269 -15.40 14.24 -6.94
C LEU A 269 -15.88 15.53 -6.29
N ARG A 270 -16.05 16.62 -7.05
CA ARG A 270 -16.58 17.89 -6.54
C ARG A 270 -18.00 17.75 -5.99
N GLU A 271 -18.88 17.05 -6.69
CA GLU A 271 -20.25 16.83 -6.21
C GLU A 271 -20.26 15.98 -4.93
N SER A 272 -19.46 14.91 -4.88
CA SER A 272 -19.32 14.08 -3.67
C SER A 272 -18.71 14.86 -2.49
N LEU A 273 -17.75 15.76 -2.74
CA LEU A 273 -17.16 16.59 -1.69
C LEU A 273 -18.16 17.63 -1.13
N LYS A 274 -19.07 18.17 -1.94
CA LYS A 274 -20.15 19.05 -1.43
C LYS A 274 -21.05 18.33 -0.43
N VAL A 275 -21.33 17.05 -0.66
CA VAL A 275 -22.10 16.22 0.28
C VAL A 275 -21.38 16.08 1.63
N LEU A 276 -20.05 15.87 1.60
CA LEU A 276 -19.23 15.71 2.81
C LEU A 276 -18.97 17.04 3.53
N THR A 277 -19.01 18.15 2.81
CA THR A 277 -18.75 19.52 3.28
C THR A 277 -19.84 20.48 2.84
N PRO A 278 -21.07 20.35 3.38
CA PRO A 278 -22.22 21.15 2.92
C PRO A 278 -22.08 22.66 3.21
N TRP A 279 -21.07 23.06 3.98
CA TRP A 279 -20.76 24.44 4.36
C TRP A 279 -19.60 25.06 3.57
N ALA A 280 -18.99 24.30 2.64
CA ALA A 280 -17.87 24.75 1.79
C ALA A 280 -18.38 25.11 0.38
#